data_AF-A0A9D8L0S4-F1
#
_entry.id   AF-A0A9D8L0S4-F1
#
_cell.length_a   1.000
_cell.length_b   1.000
_cell.length_c   1.000
_cell.angle_alpha   90.00
_cell.angle_beta   90.00
_cell.angle_gamma   90.00
#
_symmetry.space_group_name_H-M   'P 1'
#
loop_
_entity.id
_entity.type
_entity.pdbx_description
1 polymer ?
#
loop_
_entity_poly.entity_id
_entity_poly.type
_entity_poly.pdbx_seq_one_letter_code
_entity_poly.pdbx_strand_id
1 'polypeptide(L)'
;MSLRRLSLLLALALGAPLSAQAIEFTQAELARATALQQRLLTLDSHLDTPANFARPGFDILHRHDHNALSQVDYPRMLDGALDGGFWAIYTDQGDRSAAAHLAERDHGLQRLIEIREMLAAHPDRFQLALTADDAARIKAAGKRVVYISMENGSPLVADPSLLGFYHKAGLRLMSTVHFANNEFADSATDPKGAEWKGLSPAGKALVQEAVRLGIVIDQSHASDAVFDDLAAMLPVPFILSHSASKAVFGHPRNLDDARLRQLAAKGGVIQVNAYGGYLVDETPSEERKQAEEALEKRLGGWDDMPIDK
;
A
#
# COMPACT_ATOMS: atom_id res chain seq x y z
N MET A 1 1.30 -65.39 -1.08
CA MET A 1 1.58 -63.94 -1.02
C MET A 1 0.24 -63.21 -1.15
N SER A 2 -0.25 -62.67 -0.03
CA SER A 2 -1.63 -62.20 0.13
C SER A 2 -1.91 -60.91 -0.64
N LEU A 3 -3.05 -60.88 -1.35
CA LEU A 3 -3.61 -59.76 -2.13
C LEU A 3 -3.81 -58.45 -1.34
N ARG A 4 -3.50 -58.41 -0.03
CA ARG A 4 -3.63 -57.20 0.81
C ARG A 4 -2.48 -56.19 0.68
N ARG A 5 -1.38 -56.51 -0.01
CA ARG A 5 -0.28 -55.55 -0.24
C ARG A 5 -0.43 -54.70 -1.50
N LEU A 6 -1.35 -55.04 -2.39
CA LEU A 6 -1.58 -54.28 -3.63
C LEU A 6 -2.50 -53.06 -3.41
N SER A 7 -3.34 -53.07 -2.36
CA SER A 7 -4.31 -52.00 -2.09
C SER A 7 -3.71 -50.78 -1.37
N LEU A 8 -2.56 -50.92 -0.71
CA LEU A 8 -1.94 -49.81 0.04
C LEU A 8 -1.04 -48.93 -0.83
N LEU A 9 -0.51 -49.47 -1.94
CA LEU A 9 0.32 -48.71 -2.87
C LEU A 9 -0.48 -47.81 -3.81
N LEU A 10 -1.79 -48.07 -3.98
CA LEU A 10 -2.67 -47.23 -4.81
C LEU A 10 -3.26 -46.03 -4.05
N ALA A 11 -3.31 -46.09 -2.70
CA ALA A 11 -3.82 -45.00 -1.87
C ALA A 11 -2.79 -43.90 -1.58
N LEU A 12 -1.50 -44.17 -1.82
CA LEU A 12 -0.41 -43.20 -1.64
C LEU A 12 -0.14 -42.35 -2.90
N ALA A 13 -0.86 -42.57 -4.00
CA ALA A 13 -0.71 -41.80 -5.25
C ALA A 13 -1.71 -40.64 -5.39
N LEU A 14 -2.65 -40.45 -4.45
CA LEU A 14 -3.70 -39.42 -4.52
C LEU A 14 -3.52 -38.28 -3.50
N GLY A 15 -2.41 -38.28 -2.77
CA GLY A 15 -2.08 -37.26 -1.78
C GLY A 15 -0.84 -36.44 -2.14
N ALA A 16 -0.60 -36.17 -3.42
CA ALA A 16 0.34 -35.10 -3.75
C ALA A 16 -0.33 -33.79 -3.30
N PRO A 17 0.23 -33.07 -2.30
CA PRO A 17 -0.23 -31.71 -2.08
C PRO A 17 -0.09 -30.99 -3.42
N LEU A 18 -1.16 -30.31 -3.84
CA LEU A 18 -1.05 -29.22 -4.80
C LEU A 18 -0.20 -28.15 -4.13
N SER A 19 1.12 -28.40 -4.02
CA SER A 19 2.09 -27.35 -3.88
C SER A 19 1.81 -26.46 -5.09
N ALA A 20 1.37 -25.23 -4.85
CA ALA A 20 1.32 -24.23 -5.90
C ALA A 20 2.72 -24.21 -6.52
N GLN A 21 2.87 -24.87 -7.67
CA GLN A 21 4.13 -24.82 -8.39
C GLN A 21 4.27 -23.35 -8.75
N ALA A 22 5.30 -22.70 -8.20
CA ALA A 22 5.70 -21.40 -8.68
C ALA A 22 5.78 -21.51 -10.20
N ILE A 23 5.03 -20.67 -10.90
CA ILE A 23 5.07 -20.66 -12.36
C ILE A 23 6.50 -20.27 -12.73
N GLU A 24 7.30 -21.23 -13.20
CA GLU A 24 8.64 -20.95 -13.69
C GLU A 24 8.52 -20.36 -15.10
N PHE A 25 8.92 -19.10 -15.25
CA PHE A 25 8.98 -18.43 -16.54
C PHE A 25 10.29 -18.78 -17.25
N THR A 26 10.22 -19.07 -18.54
CA THR A 26 11.40 -19.27 -19.37
C THR A 26 12.21 -17.97 -19.48
N GLN A 27 13.51 -18.07 -19.75
CA GLN A 27 14.36 -16.89 -20.00
C GLN A 27 13.83 -16.01 -21.15
N ALA A 28 13.22 -16.63 -22.16
CA ALA A 28 12.62 -15.91 -23.29
C ALA A 28 11.36 -15.12 -22.86
N GLU A 29 10.51 -15.69 -22.00
CA GLU A 29 9.34 -14.99 -21.45
C GLU A 29 9.76 -13.83 -20.57
N LEU A 30 10.74 -14.03 -19.68
CA LEU A 30 11.29 -12.98 -18.83
C LEU A 30 11.90 -11.85 -19.67
N ALA A 31 12.73 -12.17 -20.67
CA ALA A 31 13.31 -11.16 -21.56
C ALA A 31 12.23 -10.36 -22.31
N ARG A 32 11.16 -11.03 -22.77
CA ARG A 32 10.03 -10.37 -23.43
C ARG A 32 9.27 -9.45 -22.47
N ALA A 33 9.02 -9.90 -21.24
CA ALA A 33 8.35 -9.11 -20.21
C ALA A 33 9.16 -7.87 -19.83
N THR A 34 10.47 -8.04 -19.58
CA THR A 34 11.40 -6.94 -19.28
C THR A 34 11.43 -5.92 -20.42
N ALA A 35 11.55 -6.37 -21.67
CA ALA A 35 11.59 -5.48 -22.83
C ALA A 35 10.27 -4.69 -23.00
N LEU A 36 9.12 -5.30 -22.69
CA LEU A 36 7.84 -4.59 -22.67
C LEU A 36 7.81 -3.56 -21.54
N GLN A 37 8.16 -3.98 -20.32
CA GLN A 37 8.10 -3.14 -19.13
C GLN A 37 8.98 -1.89 -19.26
N GLN A 38 10.20 -2.03 -19.80
CA GLN A 38 11.11 -0.91 -20.06
C GLN A 38 10.52 0.15 -21.00
N ARG A 39 9.60 -0.23 -21.91
CA ARG A 39 8.93 0.67 -22.85
C ARG A 39 7.70 1.37 -22.26
N LEU A 40 7.09 0.78 -21.22
CA LEU A 40 5.91 1.33 -20.55
C LEU A 40 6.34 2.34 -19.47
N LEU A 41 5.44 3.25 -19.10
CA LEU A 41 5.55 3.96 -17.84
C LEU A 41 5.00 3.05 -16.73
N THR A 42 5.84 2.66 -15.78
CA THR A 42 5.48 1.80 -14.64
C THR A 42 5.44 2.60 -13.36
N LEU A 43 4.27 2.62 -12.72
CA LEU A 43 4.07 3.30 -11.46
C LEU A 43 3.42 2.34 -10.48
N ASP A 44 3.88 2.38 -9.23
CA ASP A 44 3.19 1.78 -8.10
C ASP A 44 2.37 2.85 -7.37
N SER A 45 1.13 2.54 -7.01
CA SER A 45 0.24 3.47 -6.32
C SER A 45 0.42 3.51 -4.80
N HIS A 46 1.30 2.68 -4.23
CA HIS A 46 1.50 2.62 -2.79
C HIS A 46 2.91 2.14 -2.40
N LEU A 47 3.84 3.10 -2.25
CA LEU A 47 5.21 2.84 -1.80
C LEU A 47 5.40 3.35 -0.37
N ASP A 48 5.42 2.43 0.59
CA ASP A 48 5.74 2.70 2.01
C ASP A 48 7.23 2.93 2.30
N THR A 49 8.05 2.98 1.24
CA THR A 49 9.48 3.27 1.31
C THR A 49 9.85 4.47 2.21
N PRO A 50 9.07 5.57 2.26
CA PRO A 50 9.33 6.67 3.19
C PRO A 50 9.46 6.27 4.66
N ALA A 51 8.83 5.19 5.10
CA ALA A 51 8.97 4.68 6.47
C ALA A 51 10.42 4.28 6.83
N ASN A 52 11.27 4.05 5.83
CA ASN A 52 12.68 3.70 6.03
C ASN A 52 13.62 4.90 5.99
N PHE A 53 13.19 6.12 5.62
CA PHE A 53 14.10 7.25 5.39
C PHE A 53 14.86 7.71 6.63
N ALA A 54 14.22 7.67 7.80
CA ALA A 54 14.87 7.99 9.07
C ALA A 54 15.59 6.78 9.71
N ARG A 55 15.49 5.58 9.12
CA ARG A 55 16.04 4.36 9.71
C ARG A 55 17.58 4.37 9.59
N PRO A 56 18.33 4.20 10.69
CA PRO A 56 19.79 4.16 10.63
C PRO A 56 20.30 3.09 9.64
N GLY A 57 21.21 3.50 8.75
CA GLY A 57 21.80 2.64 7.74
C GLY A 57 21.01 2.55 6.43
N PHE A 58 19.80 3.12 6.35
CA PHE A 58 19.07 3.16 5.09
C PHE A 58 19.63 4.25 4.18
N ASP A 59 19.83 3.90 2.91
CA ASP A 59 20.16 4.83 1.84
C ASP A 59 19.41 4.39 0.59
N ILE A 60 18.53 5.24 0.06
CA ILE A 60 17.70 4.91 -1.10
C ILE A 60 18.54 4.63 -2.37
N LEU A 61 19.80 5.08 -2.43
CA LEU A 61 20.71 4.82 -3.54
C LEU A 61 21.48 3.50 -3.40
N HIS A 62 21.47 2.88 -2.22
CA HIS A 62 22.11 1.60 -1.98
C HIS A 62 21.14 0.45 -2.20
N ARG A 63 21.70 -0.68 -2.63
CA ARG A 63 20.96 -1.92 -2.79
C ARG A 63 20.82 -2.60 -1.44
N HIS A 64 19.59 -2.92 -1.08
CA HIS A 64 19.24 -3.59 0.17
C HIS A 64 18.71 -5.00 -0.11
N ASP A 65 19.58 -5.87 -0.64
CA ASP A 65 19.21 -7.27 -0.87
C ASP A 65 19.03 -8.01 0.46
N HIS A 66 18.09 -8.97 0.50
CA HIS A 66 17.88 -9.89 1.62
C HIS A 66 17.50 -9.28 2.97
N ASN A 67 17.13 -8.00 3.05
CA ASN A 67 16.55 -7.44 4.27
C ASN A 67 15.02 -7.61 4.31
N ALA A 68 14.47 -7.79 5.51
CA ALA A 68 13.04 -7.95 5.72
C ALA A 68 12.27 -6.61 5.71
N LEU A 69 12.98 -5.49 5.73
CA LEU A 69 12.43 -4.17 6.05
C LEU A 69 12.25 -3.25 4.83
N SER A 70 12.96 -3.51 3.72
CA SER A 70 12.85 -2.70 2.51
C SER A 70 12.71 -3.55 1.25
N GLN A 71 11.69 -3.21 0.46
CA GLN A 71 11.44 -3.83 -0.84
C GLN A 71 11.78 -2.89 -2.01
N VAL A 72 12.16 -1.64 -1.72
CA VAL A 72 12.35 -0.59 -2.72
C VAL A 72 13.63 0.20 -2.44
N ASP A 73 14.50 0.24 -3.44
CA ASP A 73 15.62 1.17 -3.54
C ASP A 73 15.94 1.47 -5.00
N TYR A 74 16.74 2.50 -5.25
CA TYR A 74 17.05 2.95 -6.60
C TYR A 74 17.64 1.84 -7.49
N PRO A 75 18.64 1.03 -7.05
CA PRO A 75 19.11 -0.11 -7.83
C PRO A 75 17.99 -1.11 -8.19
N ARG A 76 17.15 -1.52 -7.23
CA ARG A 76 16.04 -2.46 -7.49
C ARG A 76 14.94 -1.83 -8.36
N MET A 77 14.71 -0.52 -8.27
CA MET A 77 13.84 0.20 -9.21
C MET A 77 14.38 0.18 -10.64
N LEU A 78 15.70 0.24 -10.84
CA LEU A 78 16.32 0.08 -12.17
C LEU A 78 16.11 -1.34 -12.71
N ASP A 79 16.45 -2.36 -11.91
CA ASP A 79 16.34 -3.76 -12.29
C ASP A 79 14.90 -4.18 -12.60
N GLY A 80 13.98 -3.79 -11.72
CA GLY A 80 12.56 -4.08 -11.85
C GLY A 80 11.85 -3.17 -12.84
N ALA A 81 12.56 -2.29 -13.55
CA ALA A 81 11.99 -1.30 -14.46
C ALA A 81 10.79 -0.55 -13.85
N LEU A 82 10.92 -0.10 -12.59
CA LEU A 82 9.94 0.72 -11.89
C LEU A 82 10.29 2.20 -12.08
N ASP A 83 9.44 2.95 -12.78
CA ASP A 83 9.71 4.36 -13.06
C ASP A 83 9.37 5.27 -11.88
N GLY A 84 8.62 4.80 -10.88
CA GLY A 84 8.29 5.57 -9.70
C GLY A 84 6.95 5.18 -9.11
N GLY A 85 6.32 6.09 -8.37
CA GLY A 85 5.04 5.79 -7.74
C GLY A 85 4.56 6.86 -6.78
N PHE A 86 3.65 6.46 -5.90
CA PHE A 86 3.09 7.28 -4.84
C PHE A 86 3.75 6.91 -3.51
N TRP A 87 4.51 7.83 -2.95
CA TRP A 87 5.31 7.64 -1.74
C TRP A 87 4.49 8.08 -0.53
N ALA A 88 4.20 7.13 0.36
CA ALA A 88 3.19 7.29 1.38
C ALA A 88 3.66 8.10 2.59
N ILE A 89 2.86 9.11 2.93
CA ILE A 89 2.77 9.67 4.27
C ILE A 89 1.86 8.73 5.06
N TYR A 90 2.45 7.65 5.59
CA TYR A 90 1.79 6.67 6.43
C TYR A 90 1.78 7.11 7.91
N THR A 91 0.62 6.99 8.55
CA THR A 91 0.46 7.19 10.00
C THR A 91 -0.31 6.02 10.63
N ASP A 92 0.30 5.39 11.64
CA ASP A 92 -0.31 4.32 12.41
C ASP A 92 -1.61 4.76 13.09
N GLN A 93 -2.46 3.78 13.38
CA GLN A 93 -3.69 4.03 14.13
C GLN A 93 -3.41 3.96 15.63
N GLY A 94 -3.56 5.08 16.34
CA GLY A 94 -3.32 5.19 17.78
C GLY A 94 -4.58 5.35 18.63
N ASP A 95 -4.39 5.78 19.89
CA ASP A 95 -5.50 6.31 20.67
C ASP A 95 -6.03 7.62 20.07
N ARG A 96 -7.30 7.94 20.36
CA ARG A 96 -8.00 9.07 19.75
C ARG A 96 -8.11 10.25 20.72
N SER A 97 -7.08 10.46 21.54
CA SER A 97 -7.00 11.62 22.42
C SER A 97 -6.54 12.86 21.63
N ALA A 98 -6.87 14.06 22.13
CA ALA A 98 -6.39 15.29 21.53
C ALA A 98 -4.85 15.37 21.46
N ALA A 99 -4.14 14.76 22.43
CA ALA A 99 -2.69 14.68 22.41
C ALA A 99 -2.18 13.76 21.29
N ALA A 100 -2.81 12.60 21.10
CA ALA A 100 -2.48 11.70 20.01
C ALA A 100 -2.72 12.35 18.64
N HIS A 101 -3.83 13.06 18.44
CA HIS A 101 -4.07 13.77 17.18
C HIS A 101 -3.05 14.86 16.86
N LEU A 102 -2.50 15.53 17.89
CA LEU A 102 -1.38 16.47 17.70
C LEU A 102 -0.08 15.73 17.33
N ALA A 103 0.17 14.56 17.93
CA ALA A 103 1.33 13.73 17.58
C ALA A 103 1.21 13.15 16.16
N GLU A 104 0.02 12.69 15.75
CA GLU A 104 -0.28 12.22 14.39
C GLU A 104 -0.08 13.33 13.36
N ARG A 105 -0.52 14.56 13.68
CA ARG A 105 -0.25 15.75 12.86
C ARG A 105 1.24 15.97 12.66
N ASP A 106 2.01 15.97 13.74
CA ASP A 106 3.45 16.22 13.70
C ASP A 106 4.19 15.11 12.96
N HIS A 107 3.77 13.85 13.14
CA HIS A 107 4.28 12.70 12.40
C HIS A 107 4.03 12.81 10.89
N GLY A 108 2.81 13.16 10.47
CA GLY A 108 2.49 13.37 9.05
C GLY A 108 3.35 14.47 8.40
N LEU A 109 3.61 15.55 9.14
CA LEU A 109 4.48 16.64 8.69
C LEU A 109 5.95 16.19 8.61
N GLN A 110 6.43 15.44 9.59
CA GLN A 110 7.77 14.87 9.61
C GLN A 110 7.99 13.95 8.41
N ARG A 111 7.05 13.04 8.15
CA ARG A 111 7.12 12.12 7.00
C ARG A 111 7.09 12.84 5.65
N LEU A 112 6.29 13.90 5.53
CA LEU A 112 6.32 14.78 4.35
C LEU A 112 7.71 15.41 4.16
N ILE A 113 8.32 15.91 5.24
CA ILE A 113 9.66 16.51 5.19
C ILE A 113 10.69 15.48 4.73
N GLU A 114 10.67 14.25 5.26
CA GLU A 114 11.59 13.18 4.86
C GLU A 114 11.51 12.88 3.36
N ILE A 115 10.29 12.82 2.79
CA ILE A 115 10.10 12.65 1.34
C ILE A 115 10.71 13.82 0.55
N ARG A 116 10.51 15.05 1.04
CA ARG A 116 11.07 16.26 0.40
C ARG A 116 12.59 16.33 0.51
N GLU A 117 13.16 15.87 1.62
CA GLU A 117 14.61 15.78 1.82
C GLU A 117 15.23 14.75 0.88
N MET A 118 14.64 13.57 0.71
CA MET A 118 15.08 12.57 -0.26
C MET A 118 15.12 13.14 -1.69
N LEU A 119 14.05 13.86 -2.08
CA LEU A 119 13.99 14.55 -3.37
C LEU A 119 15.07 15.62 -3.54
N ALA A 120 15.34 16.39 -2.47
CA ALA A 120 16.34 17.46 -2.49
C ALA A 120 17.78 16.92 -2.49
N ALA A 121 18.03 15.80 -1.82
CA ALA A 121 19.33 15.14 -1.76
C ALA A 121 19.71 14.45 -3.09
N HIS A 122 18.72 14.02 -3.88
CA HIS A 122 18.93 13.23 -5.09
C HIS A 122 18.19 13.78 -6.33
N PRO A 123 18.36 15.06 -6.69
CA PRO A 123 17.57 15.72 -7.75
C PRO A 123 17.91 15.23 -9.16
N ASP A 124 19.05 14.54 -9.33
CA ASP A 124 19.49 13.88 -10.56
C ASP A 124 18.95 12.45 -10.69
N ARG A 125 18.26 11.93 -9.67
CA ARG A 125 17.71 10.58 -9.63
C ARG A 125 16.20 10.55 -9.45
N PHE A 126 15.66 11.41 -8.60
CA PHE A 126 14.23 11.49 -8.28
C PHE A 126 13.67 12.87 -8.62
N GLN A 127 12.38 12.91 -8.95
CA GLN A 127 11.69 14.18 -9.17
C GLN A 127 10.22 14.09 -8.74
N LEU A 128 9.75 15.14 -8.08
CA LEU A 128 8.35 15.31 -7.71
C LEU A 128 7.47 15.46 -8.95
N ALA A 129 6.37 14.74 -8.98
CA ALA A 129 5.31 14.86 -9.96
C ALA A 129 4.03 15.42 -9.31
N LEU A 130 3.38 16.37 -9.99
CA LEU A 130 2.18 17.04 -9.52
C LEU A 130 1.00 16.84 -10.47
N THR A 131 1.26 16.51 -11.73
CA THR A 131 0.27 16.22 -12.78
C THR A 131 0.64 14.91 -13.49
N ALA A 132 -0.32 14.31 -14.19
CA ALA A 132 -0.08 13.08 -14.97
C ALA A 132 1.06 13.24 -15.99
N ASP A 133 1.15 14.40 -16.65
CA ASP A 133 2.18 14.70 -17.66
C ASP A 133 3.60 14.74 -17.06
N ASP A 134 3.73 15.05 -15.77
CA ASP A 134 5.03 15.05 -15.10
C ASP A 134 5.66 13.66 -15.12
N ALA A 135 4.88 12.58 -14.95
CA ALA A 135 5.44 11.24 -14.88
C ALA A 135 6.17 10.84 -16.19
N ALA A 136 5.54 11.11 -17.34
CA ALA A 136 6.14 10.84 -18.64
C ALA A 136 7.40 11.70 -18.87
N ARG A 137 7.33 12.99 -18.52
CA ARG A 137 8.46 13.93 -18.63
C ARG A 137 9.63 13.52 -17.73
N ILE A 138 9.37 13.09 -16.50
CA ILE A 138 10.37 12.66 -15.52
C ILE A 138 11.03 11.36 -15.97
N LYS A 139 10.25 10.37 -16.41
CA LYS A 139 10.79 9.13 -17.00
C LYS A 139 11.69 9.44 -18.20
N ALA A 140 11.25 10.31 -19.12
CA ALA A 140 12.03 10.69 -20.29
C ALA A 140 13.37 11.37 -19.93
N ALA A 141 13.45 12.02 -18.76
CA ALA A 141 14.68 12.59 -18.21
C ALA A 141 15.56 11.57 -17.46
N GLY A 142 15.19 10.28 -17.46
CA GLY A 142 15.94 9.20 -16.79
C GLY A 142 15.80 9.19 -15.27
N LYS A 143 14.79 9.88 -14.72
CA LYS A 143 14.56 10.02 -13.28
C LYS A 143 13.37 9.17 -12.81
N ARG A 144 13.30 8.95 -11.51
CA ARG A 144 12.18 8.29 -10.84
C ARG A 144 11.11 9.27 -10.40
N VAL A 145 9.87 8.91 -10.69
CA VAL A 145 8.66 9.67 -10.41
C VAL A 145 8.29 9.53 -8.94
N VAL A 146 8.07 10.66 -8.28
CA VAL A 146 7.59 10.72 -6.91
C VAL A 146 6.30 11.53 -6.89
N TYR A 147 5.17 10.85 -6.82
CA TYR A 147 3.94 11.44 -6.29
C TYR A 147 3.93 11.27 -4.77
N ILE A 148 3.26 12.17 -4.05
CA ILE A 148 3.08 12.03 -2.61
C ILE A 148 1.65 11.59 -2.34
N SER A 149 1.49 10.51 -1.58
CA SER A 149 0.21 10.04 -1.05
C SER A 149 0.15 10.21 0.47
N MET A 150 -1.05 10.16 1.04
CA MET A 150 -1.30 10.10 2.48
C MET A 150 -2.14 8.86 2.77
N GLU A 151 -1.61 7.99 3.60
CA GLU A 151 -2.31 6.80 4.08
C GLU A 151 -2.67 7.02 5.55
N ASN A 152 -3.97 6.92 5.83
CA ASN A 152 -4.61 7.43 7.04
C ASN A 152 -4.75 8.95 7.05
N GLY A 153 -5.98 9.43 7.13
CA GLY A 153 -6.27 10.86 7.26
C GLY A 153 -5.99 11.42 8.65
N SER A 154 -5.63 10.59 9.64
CA SER A 154 -5.46 10.99 11.05
C SER A 154 -4.60 12.24 11.30
N PRO A 155 -3.53 12.54 10.52
CA PRO A 155 -2.77 13.80 10.69
C PRO A 155 -3.59 15.08 10.50
N LEU A 156 -4.78 14.98 9.90
CA LEU A 156 -5.68 16.10 9.62
C LEU A 156 -6.80 16.23 10.65
N VAL A 157 -6.88 15.35 11.66
CA VAL A 157 -7.97 15.39 12.66
C VAL A 157 -7.90 16.65 13.51
N ALA A 158 -6.71 16.97 14.04
CA ALA A 158 -6.53 18.15 14.89
C ALA A 158 -6.74 19.47 14.12
N ASP A 159 -6.42 19.50 12.82
CA ASP A 159 -6.59 20.66 11.95
C ASP A 159 -6.78 20.25 10.48
N PRO A 160 -8.03 20.09 10.02
CA PRO A 160 -8.32 19.73 8.63
C PRO A 160 -7.86 20.78 7.60
N SER A 161 -7.61 22.03 8.01
CA SER A 161 -7.16 23.08 7.10
C SER A 161 -5.75 22.82 6.54
N LEU A 162 -4.97 21.96 7.22
CA LEU A 162 -3.66 21.52 6.76
C LEU A 162 -3.70 20.76 5.44
N LEU A 163 -4.85 20.23 5.01
CA LEU A 163 -4.96 19.58 3.70
C LEU A 163 -4.53 20.51 2.56
N GLY A 164 -4.84 21.81 2.65
CA GLY A 164 -4.39 22.81 1.69
C GLY A 164 -2.87 23.03 1.71
N PHE A 165 -2.23 22.88 2.88
CA PHE A 165 -0.77 22.89 3.01
C PHE A 165 -0.16 21.64 2.37
N TYR A 166 -0.64 20.44 2.70
CA TYR A 166 -0.17 19.18 2.10
C TYR A 166 -0.31 19.19 0.58
N HIS A 167 -1.44 19.69 0.05
CA HIS A 167 -1.64 19.86 -1.39
C HIS A 167 -0.55 20.72 -2.04
N LYS A 168 -0.26 21.89 -1.46
CA LYS A 168 0.82 22.79 -1.92
C LYS A 168 2.19 22.13 -1.77
N ALA A 169 2.36 21.30 -0.74
CA ALA A 169 3.53 20.48 -0.51
C ALA A 169 3.56 19.19 -1.35
N GLY A 170 2.65 19.00 -2.31
CA GLY A 170 2.74 17.98 -3.35
C GLY A 170 1.87 16.74 -3.15
N LEU A 171 1.03 16.69 -2.10
CA LEU A 171 0.07 15.60 -1.89
C LEU A 171 -0.91 15.52 -3.07
N ARG A 172 -1.09 14.34 -3.66
CA ARG A 172 -1.98 14.10 -4.82
C ARG A 172 -2.94 12.93 -4.65
N LEU A 173 -2.76 12.10 -3.62
CA LEU A 173 -3.62 10.96 -3.30
C LEU A 173 -3.79 10.89 -1.78
N MET A 174 -4.98 10.59 -1.28
CA MET A 174 -5.17 10.36 0.16
C MET A 174 -6.24 9.33 0.47
N SER A 175 -6.01 8.50 1.49
CA SER A 175 -7.04 7.67 2.13
C SER A 175 -7.55 8.33 3.41
N THR A 176 -8.81 8.05 3.78
CA THR A 176 -9.42 8.64 4.98
C THR A 176 -9.05 7.90 6.26
N VAL A 177 -8.75 6.60 6.18
CA VAL A 177 -8.59 5.69 7.32
C VAL A 177 -7.58 4.60 6.98
N HIS A 178 -7.06 3.94 8.02
CA HIS A 178 -6.18 2.77 7.92
C HIS A 178 -6.84 1.56 8.61
N PHE A 179 -6.14 0.88 9.51
CA PHE A 179 -6.55 -0.42 10.04
C PHE A 179 -7.74 -0.39 11.01
N ALA A 180 -7.99 0.71 11.72
CA ALA A 180 -9.14 0.87 12.62
C ALA A 180 -9.87 2.21 12.37
N ASN A 181 -11.10 2.35 12.86
CA ASN A 181 -11.93 3.54 12.66
C ASN A 181 -11.27 4.78 13.26
N ASN A 182 -11.44 5.91 12.59
CA ASN A 182 -11.00 7.22 13.09
C ASN A 182 -12.14 8.24 12.98
N GLU A 183 -11.83 9.53 13.21
CA GLU A 183 -12.79 10.64 13.17
C GLU A 183 -13.41 10.85 11.79
N PHE A 184 -12.83 10.29 10.71
CA PHE A 184 -13.27 10.50 9.35
C PHE A 184 -14.07 9.34 8.78
N ALA A 185 -13.71 8.09 9.09
CA ALA A 185 -14.32 6.95 8.42
C ALA A 185 -14.21 5.64 9.21
N ASP A 186 -15.06 4.68 8.84
CA ASP A 186 -14.93 3.30 9.27
C ASP A 186 -13.91 2.52 8.44
N SER A 187 -13.03 1.79 9.11
CA SER A 187 -12.13 0.80 8.52
C SER A 187 -12.87 -0.49 8.18
N ALA A 188 -12.41 -1.19 7.14
CA ALA A 188 -12.88 -2.52 6.81
C ALA A 188 -12.47 -3.59 7.83
N THR A 189 -11.45 -3.31 8.65
CA THR A 189 -10.82 -4.28 9.57
C THR A 189 -10.92 -3.91 11.04
N ASP A 190 -11.65 -2.86 11.42
CA ASP A 190 -11.79 -2.53 12.84
C ASP A 190 -12.51 -3.67 13.58
N PRO A 191 -11.86 -4.30 14.58
CA PRO A 191 -12.47 -5.40 15.33
C PRO A 191 -13.69 -4.97 16.16
N LYS A 192 -13.86 -3.66 16.41
CA LYS A 192 -15.02 -3.10 17.11
C LYS A 192 -16.23 -2.92 16.18
N GLY A 193 -16.06 -3.14 14.88
CA GLY A 193 -17.09 -2.92 13.87
C GLY A 193 -17.27 -1.45 13.50
N ALA A 194 -18.31 -1.15 12.74
CA ALA A 194 -18.59 0.19 12.22
C ALA A 194 -19.04 1.18 13.31
N GLU A 195 -18.50 2.40 13.29
CA GLU A 195 -18.87 3.54 14.13
C GLU A 195 -19.80 4.51 13.38
N TRP A 196 -19.42 4.87 12.15
CA TRP A 196 -20.09 5.87 11.33
C TRP A 196 -21.09 5.27 10.33
N LYS A 197 -20.96 3.96 10.06
CA LYS A 197 -21.58 3.24 8.95
C LYS A 197 -21.19 3.84 7.60
N GLY A 198 -19.92 4.20 7.43
CA GLY A 198 -19.40 4.88 6.24
C GLY A 198 -18.45 6.02 6.60
N LEU A 199 -18.61 7.16 5.92
CA LEU A 199 -17.91 8.40 6.27
C LEU A 199 -18.65 9.13 7.39
N SER A 200 -17.90 9.65 8.36
CA SER A 200 -18.42 10.61 9.34
C SER A 200 -18.78 11.94 8.66
N PRO A 201 -19.52 12.85 9.33
CA PRO A 201 -19.73 14.20 8.82
C PRO A 201 -18.40 14.94 8.55
N ALA A 202 -17.40 14.75 9.41
CA ALA A 202 -16.06 15.31 9.21
C ALA A 202 -15.34 14.67 8.02
N GLY A 203 -15.48 13.36 7.83
CA GLY A 203 -14.91 12.64 6.68
C GLY A 203 -15.53 13.09 5.35
N LYS A 204 -16.84 13.30 5.31
CA LYS A 204 -17.52 13.84 4.12
C LYS A 204 -17.01 15.24 3.76
N ALA A 205 -16.81 16.10 4.75
CA ALA A 205 -16.22 17.43 4.55
C ALA A 205 -14.77 17.36 4.06
N LEU A 206 -13.95 16.48 4.64
CA LEU A 206 -12.56 16.27 4.24
C LEU A 206 -12.46 15.79 2.78
N VAL A 207 -13.26 14.79 2.41
CA VAL A 207 -13.33 14.24 1.05
C VAL A 207 -13.72 15.31 0.04
N GLN A 208 -14.73 16.13 0.35
CA GLN A 208 -15.14 17.24 -0.51
C GLN A 208 -14.03 18.27 -0.71
N GLU A 209 -13.30 18.60 0.35
CA GLU A 209 -12.16 19.53 0.27
C GLU A 209 -11.00 18.94 -0.56
N ALA A 210 -10.67 17.67 -0.39
CA ALA A 210 -9.67 17.00 -1.21
C ALA A 210 -10.04 17.03 -2.70
N VAL A 211 -11.29 16.69 -3.03
CA VAL A 211 -11.80 16.75 -4.41
C VAL A 211 -11.76 18.18 -4.96
N ARG A 212 -12.12 19.18 -4.15
CA ARG A 212 -12.03 20.60 -4.53
C ARG A 212 -10.60 21.02 -4.84
N LEU A 213 -9.62 20.50 -4.11
CA LEU A 213 -8.19 20.75 -4.31
C LEU A 213 -7.60 19.95 -5.48
N GLY A 214 -8.29 18.91 -5.97
CA GLY A 214 -7.77 18.00 -6.99
C GLY A 214 -6.89 16.88 -6.44
N ILE A 215 -7.06 16.52 -5.17
CA ILE A 215 -6.45 15.33 -4.56
C ILE A 215 -7.36 14.13 -4.86
N VAL A 216 -6.77 13.05 -5.37
CA VAL A 216 -7.46 11.80 -5.63
C VAL A 216 -7.79 11.12 -4.31
N ILE A 217 -9.01 10.61 -4.18
CA ILE A 217 -9.42 9.82 -3.01
C ILE A 217 -9.03 8.36 -3.22
N ASP A 218 -8.43 7.79 -2.18
CA ASP A 218 -8.11 6.38 -2.06
C ASP A 218 -9.06 5.69 -1.06
N GLN A 219 -9.70 4.63 -1.52
CA GLN A 219 -10.64 3.82 -0.74
C GLN A 219 -9.97 2.61 -0.07
N SER A 220 -8.70 2.30 -0.39
CA SER A 220 -7.99 1.21 0.30
C SER A 220 -8.02 1.42 1.83
N HIS A 221 -8.24 0.32 2.57
CA HIS A 221 -8.54 0.22 4.03
C HIS A 221 -9.96 0.51 4.45
N ALA A 222 -10.63 1.47 3.83
CA ALA A 222 -11.94 1.90 4.27
C ALA A 222 -13.01 0.82 4.04
N SER A 223 -14.05 0.84 4.87
CA SER A 223 -15.14 -0.15 4.82
C SER A 223 -15.94 -0.08 3.51
N ASP A 224 -16.63 -1.17 3.19
CA ASP A 224 -17.60 -1.26 2.09
C ASP A 224 -18.63 -0.11 2.10
N ALA A 225 -19.03 0.38 3.28
CA ALA A 225 -19.98 1.49 3.40
C ALA A 225 -19.36 2.85 3.01
N VAL A 226 -18.05 3.03 3.24
CA VAL A 226 -17.32 4.21 2.75
C VAL A 226 -17.26 4.19 1.23
N PHE A 227 -17.03 3.03 0.61
CA PHE A 227 -17.08 2.89 -0.85
C PHE A 227 -18.44 3.37 -1.39
N ASP A 228 -19.53 2.93 -0.76
CA ASP A 228 -20.89 3.28 -1.18
C ASP A 228 -21.16 4.79 -1.03
N ASP A 229 -20.70 5.40 0.07
CA ASP A 229 -20.73 6.85 0.29
C ASP A 229 -19.96 7.60 -0.80
N LEU A 230 -18.70 7.23 -1.07
CA LEU A 230 -17.86 7.85 -2.10
C LEU A 230 -18.50 7.73 -3.49
N ALA A 231 -18.99 6.54 -3.83
CA ALA A 231 -19.64 6.31 -5.11
C ALA A 231 -20.93 7.12 -5.28
N ALA A 232 -21.67 7.36 -4.20
CA ALA A 232 -22.85 8.21 -4.23
C ALA A 232 -22.51 9.70 -4.33
N MET A 233 -21.50 10.18 -3.59
CA MET A 233 -21.24 11.61 -3.43
C MET A 233 -20.25 12.21 -4.44
N LEU A 234 -19.32 11.42 -4.99
CA LEU A 234 -18.24 11.97 -5.81
C LEU A 234 -18.64 12.11 -7.29
N PRO A 235 -18.45 13.30 -7.88
CA PRO A 235 -18.63 13.52 -9.32
C PRO A 235 -17.40 13.11 -10.14
N VAL A 236 -16.30 12.73 -9.48
CA VAL A 236 -15.02 12.34 -10.09
C VAL A 236 -14.65 10.90 -9.69
N PRO A 237 -13.81 10.22 -10.47
CA PRO A 237 -13.29 8.90 -10.09
C PRO A 237 -12.48 8.94 -8.77
N PHE A 238 -12.50 7.82 -8.06
CA PHE A 238 -11.60 7.52 -6.94
C PHE A 238 -10.93 6.17 -7.19
N ILE A 239 -9.91 5.81 -6.42
CA ILE A 239 -9.14 4.57 -6.62
C ILE A 239 -9.14 3.69 -5.37
N LEU A 240 -8.67 2.46 -5.55
CA LEU A 240 -8.12 1.64 -4.47
C LEU A 240 -6.63 1.46 -4.77
N SER A 241 -5.76 2.12 -4.01
CA SER A 241 -4.32 2.15 -4.27
C SER A 241 -3.59 0.83 -3.99
N HIS A 242 -4.14 -0.02 -3.13
CA HIS A 242 -3.59 -1.33 -2.79
C HIS A 242 -4.67 -2.26 -2.21
N SER A 243 -5.57 -2.76 -3.04
CA SER A 243 -6.61 -3.73 -2.63
C SER A 243 -6.67 -4.93 -3.58
N ALA A 244 -7.37 -6.00 -3.20
CA ALA A 244 -7.60 -7.15 -4.07
C ALA A 244 -9.09 -7.52 -4.17
N SER A 245 -9.40 -8.63 -4.84
CA SER A 245 -10.78 -9.09 -5.07
C SER A 245 -11.22 -10.12 -4.03
N LYS A 246 -12.43 -9.95 -3.48
CA LYS A 246 -13.05 -10.95 -2.58
C LYS A 246 -13.30 -12.29 -3.28
N ALA A 247 -13.38 -12.31 -4.62
CA ALA A 247 -13.51 -13.54 -5.40
C ALA A 247 -12.22 -14.39 -5.40
N VAL A 248 -11.06 -13.76 -5.20
CA VAL A 248 -9.78 -14.46 -5.03
C VAL A 248 -9.64 -14.93 -3.58
N PHE A 249 -9.84 -14.03 -2.63
CA PHE A 249 -9.81 -14.36 -1.20
C PHE A 249 -10.76 -13.48 -0.40
N GLY A 250 -11.63 -14.11 0.39
CA GLY A 250 -12.72 -13.48 1.14
C GLY A 250 -12.26 -12.70 2.38
N HIS A 251 -11.37 -11.73 2.21
CA HIS A 251 -10.84 -10.88 3.28
C HIS A 251 -11.55 -9.51 3.31
N PRO A 252 -11.78 -8.88 4.49
CA PRO A 252 -12.43 -7.57 4.58
C PRO A 252 -11.70 -6.45 3.82
N ARG A 253 -10.38 -6.53 3.63
CA ARG A 253 -9.60 -5.55 2.84
C ARG A 253 -9.77 -5.64 1.33
N ASN A 254 -10.43 -6.70 0.86
CA ASN A 254 -10.71 -6.88 -0.55
C ASN A 254 -12.09 -6.36 -0.90
N LEU A 255 -12.34 -6.11 -2.19
CA LEU A 255 -13.60 -5.58 -2.68
C LEU A 255 -14.42 -6.66 -3.42
N ASP A 256 -15.74 -6.64 -3.27
CA ASP A 256 -16.62 -7.55 -4.00
C ASP A 256 -16.82 -7.14 -5.47
N ASP A 257 -17.21 -8.11 -6.30
CA ASP A 257 -17.39 -7.92 -7.73
C ASP A 257 -18.45 -6.87 -8.11
N ALA A 258 -19.47 -6.62 -7.27
CA ALA A 258 -20.48 -5.63 -7.58
C ALA A 258 -19.89 -4.22 -7.44
N ARG A 259 -19.17 -3.95 -6.36
CA ARG A 259 -18.44 -2.70 -6.14
C ARG A 259 -17.29 -2.52 -7.13
N LEU A 260 -16.57 -3.58 -7.50
CA LEU A 260 -15.55 -3.50 -8.56
C LEU A 260 -16.14 -3.06 -9.92
N ARG A 261 -17.31 -3.58 -10.30
CA ARG A 261 -18.02 -3.14 -11.52
C ARG A 261 -18.48 -1.69 -11.40
N GLN A 262 -18.96 -1.27 -10.23
CA GLN A 262 -19.37 0.11 -9.98
C GLN A 262 -18.20 1.09 -10.05
N LEU A 263 -17.04 0.72 -9.49
CA LEU A 263 -15.80 1.48 -9.56
C LEU A 263 -15.39 1.70 -11.02
N ALA A 264 -15.34 0.61 -11.80
CA ALA A 264 -14.98 0.66 -13.22
C ALA A 264 -15.97 1.52 -14.03
N ALA A 265 -17.27 1.40 -13.77
CA ALA A 265 -18.30 2.22 -14.43
C ALA A 265 -18.16 3.72 -14.12
N LYS A 266 -17.55 4.08 -12.99
CA LYS A 266 -17.23 5.45 -12.60
C LYS A 266 -15.85 5.92 -13.07
N GLY A 267 -15.11 5.09 -13.82
CA GLY A 267 -13.76 5.39 -14.28
C GLY A 267 -12.68 5.27 -13.18
N GLY A 268 -13.02 4.66 -12.05
CA GLY A 268 -12.06 4.36 -10.99
C GLY A 268 -11.16 3.17 -11.34
N VAL A 269 -10.10 3.01 -10.56
CA VAL A 269 -9.09 1.96 -10.76
C VAL A 269 -8.85 1.24 -9.44
N ILE A 270 -8.75 -0.08 -9.50
CA ILE A 270 -8.17 -0.89 -8.42
C ILE A 270 -6.74 -1.26 -8.80
N GLN A 271 -5.83 -1.00 -7.88
CA GLN A 271 -4.42 -1.36 -7.97
C GLN A 271 -4.18 -2.53 -7.02
N VAL A 272 -3.65 -3.62 -7.58
CA VAL A 272 -3.67 -4.94 -6.93
C VAL A 272 -2.65 -4.99 -5.80
N ASN A 273 -3.12 -5.34 -4.60
CA ASN A 273 -2.26 -5.59 -3.44
C ASN A 273 -1.54 -6.94 -3.56
N ALA A 274 -0.26 -7.00 -3.21
CA ALA A 274 0.56 -8.22 -3.18
C ALA A 274 0.76 -8.80 -1.77
N TYR A 275 0.14 -8.23 -0.73
CA TYR A 275 0.23 -8.73 0.65
C TYR A 275 -0.49 -10.08 0.78
N GLY A 276 0.27 -11.14 1.08
CA GLY A 276 -0.21 -12.51 1.02
C GLY A 276 -1.41 -12.79 1.94
N GLY A 277 -1.45 -12.19 3.14
CA GLY A 277 -2.59 -12.31 4.06
C GLY A 277 -3.93 -11.78 3.51
N TYR A 278 -3.91 -11.05 2.39
CA TYR A 278 -5.10 -10.59 1.68
C TYR A 278 -5.36 -11.37 0.39
N LEU A 279 -4.50 -12.31 0.00
CA LEU A 279 -4.61 -13.06 -1.25
C LEU A 279 -4.80 -14.56 -1.03
N VAL A 280 -4.33 -15.09 0.09
CA VAL A 280 -4.39 -16.51 0.44
C VAL A 280 -4.64 -16.68 1.93
N ASP A 281 -5.10 -17.87 2.31
CA ASP A 281 -5.15 -18.26 3.71
C ASP A 281 -3.73 -18.48 4.23
N GLU A 282 -3.24 -17.51 5.01
CA GLU A 282 -1.95 -17.59 5.67
C GLU A 282 -2.00 -18.18 7.09
N THR A 283 -3.12 -18.80 7.52
CA THR A 283 -3.34 -19.31 8.89
C THR A 283 -2.01 -19.80 9.50
N PRO A 284 -1.40 -19.00 10.42
CA PRO A 284 -0.02 -19.23 10.79
C PRO A 284 0.10 -20.58 11.48
N SER A 285 0.99 -21.44 10.97
CA SER A 285 1.34 -22.66 11.70
C SER A 285 1.94 -22.28 13.05
N GLU A 286 1.81 -23.18 14.03
CA GLU A 286 2.42 -22.98 15.33
C GLU A 286 3.96 -22.78 15.21
N GLU A 287 4.57 -23.44 14.23
CA GLU A 287 5.98 -23.29 13.87
C GLU A 287 6.30 -21.87 13.36
N ARG A 288 5.45 -21.29 12.51
CA ARG A 288 5.60 -19.91 12.02
C ARG A 288 5.50 -18.91 13.18
N LYS A 289 4.50 -19.06 14.05
CA LYS A 289 4.34 -18.19 15.24
C LYS A 289 5.57 -18.23 16.14
N GLN A 290 6.06 -19.43 16.46
CA GLN A 290 7.26 -19.59 17.28
C GLN A 290 8.50 -18.98 16.61
N ALA A 291 8.62 -19.09 15.28
CA ALA A 291 9.71 -18.47 14.54
C ALA A 291 9.63 -16.93 14.55
N GLU A 292 8.44 -16.36 14.36
CA GLU A 292 8.20 -14.90 14.41
C GLU A 292 8.48 -14.35 15.82
N GLU A 293 7.96 -14.99 16.88
CA GLU A 293 8.26 -14.60 18.26
C GLU A 293 9.75 -14.69 18.60
N ALA A 294 10.44 -15.73 18.11
CA ALA A 294 11.88 -15.88 18.31
C ALA A 294 12.66 -14.78 17.56
N LEU A 295 12.18 -14.38 16.37
CA LEU A 295 12.78 -13.31 15.58
C LEU A 295 12.60 -11.96 16.27
N GLU A 296 11.39 -11.65 16.73
CA GLU A 296 11.07 -10.41 17.45
C GLU A 296 11.89 -10.29 18.74
N LYS A 297 12.00 -11.38 19.53
CA LYS A 297 12.87 -11.41 20.71
C LYS A 297 14.35 -11.14 20.39
N ARG A 298 14.81 -11.55 19.21
CA ARG A 298 16.21 -11.41 18.79
C ARG A 298 16.50 -10.06 18.16
N LEU A 299 15.57 -9.52 17.37
CA LEU A 299 15.78 -8.35 16.53
C LEU A 299 15.11 -7.08 17.07
N GLY A 300 14.23 -7.20 18.08
CA GLY A 300 13.38 -6.11 18.55
C GLY A 300 12.11 -5.98 17.72
N GLY A 301 11.29 -4.98 18.08
CA GLY A 301 10.12 -4.60 17.30
C GLY A 301 10.51 -4.08 15.91
N TRP A 302 9.53 -4.07 15.00
CA TRP A 302 9.72 -3.63 13.62
C TRP A 302 10.31 -2.21 13.50
N ASP A 303 9.91 -1.29 14.39
CA ASP A 303 10.36 0.10 14.38
C ASP A 303 11.84 0.25 14.77
N ASP A 304 12.35 -0.62 15.64
CA ASP A 304 13.72 -0.55 16.16
C ASP A 304 14.72 -1.44 15.40
N MET A 305 14.23 -2.25 14.45
CA MET A 305 15.07 -3.20 13.73
C MET A 305 16.04 -2.46 12.77
N PRO A 306 17.36 -2.69 12.84
CA PRO A 306 18.30 -2.02 11.94
C PRO A 306 18.20 -2.61 10.54
N ILE A 307 18.47 -1.81 9.49
CA ILE A 307 18.27 -2.22 8.09
C ILE A 307 19.37 -3.12 7.51
N ASP A 308 20.47 -3.27 8.24
CA ASP A 308 21.68 -4.01 7.86
C ASP A 308 21.67 -5.48 8.35
N LYS A 309 20.58 -5.94 8.98
CA LYS A 309 20.38 -7.30 9.50
C LYS A 309 19.18 -8.00 8.85
#